data_AF-A0A1U9ZXN8-F1
#
_entry.id   AF-A0A1U9ZXN8-F1
#
_cell.length_a   1.000
_cell.length_b   1.000
_cell.length_c   1.000
_cell.angle_alpha   90.00
_cell.angle_beta   90.00
_cell.angle_gamma   90.00
#
_symmetry.space_group_name_H-M   'P 1'
#
loop_
_entity.id
_entity.type
_entity.pdbx_description
1 polymer ?
#
loop_
_entity_poly.entity_id
_entity_poly.type
_entity_poly.pdbx_seq_one_letter_code
_entity_poly.pdbx_strand_id
1 'polypeptide(L)'
;MTTQLIELQSRKAARILDSARELVAEHGVRKVTVSEIAAAAGVGKGTVYLYWATKEDLILGLFARELLTFLDEVIARLTADPAAVLPHRLAPLLIRTGLRSPLAPRLPVRDAELLRLLTGRDDDRALFERTRPSAMCQAVMPVLRRHGLLRQDRPLADQSYAMHAMLVGFGTAMAEPGSAPPSAGDPATVLADTVAQLLEPADAPAEQSIAAAATDTTAVFHATRNAVLDLIARSQAPQQ
;
A
#
# COMPACT_ATOMS: atom_id res chain seq x y z
N MET A 1 -13.30 -5.47 20.87
CA MET A 1 -11.89 -5.40 21.31
C MET A 1 -11.09 -4.85 20.14
N THR A 2 -10.42 -3.72 20.32
CA THR A 2 -9.58 -3.12 19.27
C THR A 2 -8.35 -4.01 19.12
N THR A 3 -8.26 -4.77 18.02
CA THR A 3 -7.09 -5.60 17.74
C THR A 3 -5.87 -4.70 17.58
N GLN A 4 -4.95 -4.73 18.55
CA GLN A 4 -3.64 -4.09 18.44
C GLN A 4 -2.64 -5.10 17.91
N LEU A 5 -1.81 -4.66 16.97
CA LEU A 5 -0.70 -5.42 16.43
C LEU A 5 0.25 -5.84 17.56
N ILE A 6 0.69 -7.10 17.58
CA ILE A 6 1.53 -7.67 18.66
C ILE A 6 2.80 -6.83 18.91
N GLU A 7 3.40 -6.25 17.87
CA GLU A 7 4.58 -5.41 17.97
C GLU A 7 4.36 -4.10 18.73
N LEU A 8 3.12 -3.61 18.81
CA LEU A 8 2.79 -2.43 19.61
C LEU A 8 2.83 -2.73 21.11
N GLN A 9 2.70 -4.00 21.48
CA GLN A 9 2.66 -4.47 22.86
C GLN A 9 3.97 -5.16 23.28
N SER A 10 4.84 -5.50 22.33
CA SER A 10 6.12 -6.17 22.59
C SER A 10 7.28 -5.55 21.82
N ARG A 11 8.23 -4.95 22.57
CA ARG A 11 9.51 -4.48 22.01
C ARG A 11 10.34 -5.61 21.36
N LYS A 12 10.12 -6.87 21.76
CA LYS A 12 10.78 -8.01 21.10
C LYS A 12 10.17 -8.26 19.73
N ALA A 13 8.84 -8.28 19.62
CA ALA A 13 8.14 -8.45 18.36
C ALA A 13 8.45 -7.30 17.38
N ALA A 14 8.47 -6.05 17.86
CA ALA A 14 8.88 -4.90 17.04
C ALA A 14 10.28 -5.08 16.44
N ARG A 15 11.29 -5.41 17.27
CA ARG A 15 12.66 -5.66 16.79
C ARG A 15 12.74 -6.81 15.79
N ILE A 16 11.98 -7.88 16.01
CA ILE A 16 11.92 -9.01 15.07
C ILE A 16 11.42 -8.55 13.69
N LEU A 17 10.32 -7.77 13.64
CA LEU A 17 9.81 -7.25 12.38
C LEU A 17 10.75 -6.23 11.73
N ASP A 18 11.45 -5.41 12.51
CA ASP A 18 12.43 -4.45 11.99
C ASP A 18 13.62 -5.17 11.35
N SER A 19 14.18 -6.18 12.02
CA SER A 19 15.25 -7.02 11.45
C SER A 19 14.76 -7.82 10.24
N ALA A 20 13.52 -8.32 10.26
CA ALA A 20 12.93 -8.98 9.10
C ALA A 20 12.79 -8.02 7.91
N ARG A 21 12.35 -6.78 8.15
CA ARG A 21 12.23 -5.74 7.11
C ARG A 21 13.56 -5.49 6.41
N GLU A 22 14.62 -5.30 7.18
CA GLU A 22 15.97 -5.04 6.65
C GLU A 22 16.48 -6.22 5.83
N LEU A 23 16.43 -7.43 6.40
CA LEU A 23 16.90 -8.63 5.72
C LEU A 23 16.11 -8.93 4.44
N VAL A 24 14.78 -8.74 4.46
CA VAL A 24 13.93 -8.96 3.29
C VAL A 24 14.17 -7.90 2.22
N ALA A 25 14.37 -6.63 2.59
CA ALA A 25 14.72 -5.57 1.65
C ALA A 25 16.02 -5.87 0.88
N GLU A 26 17.02 -6.40 1.61
CA GLU A 26 18.34 -6.70 1.04
C GLU A 26 18.35 -8.01 0.24
N HIS A 27 17.84 -9.09 0.82
CA HIS A 27 18.02 -10.46 0.29
C HIS A 27 16.78 -11.00 -0.44
N GLY A 28 15.62 -10.39 -0.23
CA GLY A 28 14.32 -10.89 -0.68
C GLY A 28 13.78 -12.02 0.21
N VAL A 29 12.45 -12.20 0.20
CA VAL A 29 11.73 -13.10 1.12
C VAL A 29 12.25 -14.54 1.10
N ARG A 30 12.60 -15.09 -0.06
CA ARG A 30 13.08 -16.48 -0.19
C ARG A 30 14.37 -16.76 0.55
N LYS A 31 15.32 -15.83 0.51
CA LYS A 31 16.68 -16.02 1.01
C LYS A 31 16.81 -15.82 2.52
N VAL A 32 15.81 -15.20 3.14
CA VAL A 32 15.82 -14.92 4.58
C VAL A 32 15.23 -16.08 5.38
N THR A 33 15.87 -16.48 6.47
CA THR A 33 15.40 -17.52 7.39
C THR A 33 14.98 -16.93 8.74
N VAL A 34 14.11 -17.64 9.46
CA VAL A 34 13.72 -17.25 10.83
C VAL A 34 14.93 -17.21 11.78
N SER A 35 15.92 -18.06 11.55
CA SER A 35 17.15 -18.07 12.35
C SER A 35 17.98 -16.80 12.15
N GLU A 36 18.15 -16.34 10.90
CA GLU A 36 18.86 -15.09 10.60
C GLU A 36 18.14 -13.87 11.17
N ILE A 37 16.81 -13.83 11.05
CA ILE A 37 15.98 -12.78 11.64
C ILE A 37 16.14 -12.75 13.16
N ALA A 38 16.08 -13.91 13.82
CA ALA A 38 16.24 -14.01 15.27
C ALA A 38 17.62 -13.51 15.72
N ALA A 39 18.68 -13.91 15.00
CA ALA A 39 20.04 -13.47 15.27
C ALA A 39 20.18 -11.95 15.11
N ALA A 40 19.69 -11.38 14.00
CA ALA A 40 19.70 -9.94 13.75
C ALA A 40 18.91 -9.15 14.81
N ALA A 41 17.78 -9.70 15.28
CA ALA A 41 16.97 -9.08 16.33
C ALA A 41 17.51 -9.26 17.76
N GLY A 42 18.61 -10.03 17.92
CA GLY A 42 19.20 -10.33 19.22
C GLY A 42 18.28 -11.16 20.13
N VAL A 43 17.52 -12.11 19.55
CA VAL A 43 16.61 -13.00 20.27
C VAL A 43 16.86 -14.47 19.91
N GLY A 44 16.43 -15.40 20.76
CA GLY A 44 16.47 -16.82 20.43
C GLY A 44 15.43 -17.19 19.37
N LYS A 45 15.71 -18.15 18.49
CA LYS A 45 14.79 -18.62 17.45
C LYS A 45 13.40 -18.99 17.99
N GLY A 46 13.35 -19.66 19.15
CA GLY A 46 12.09 -19.99 19.82
C GLY A 46 11.25 -18.76 20.21
N THR A 47 11.89 -17.61 20.47
CA THR A 47 11.19 -16.34 20.77
C THR A 47 10.42 -15.83 19.56
N VAL A 48 10.92 -16.04 18.33
CA VAL A 48 10.19 -15.66 17.12
C VAL A 48 8.92 -16.49 16.98
N TYR A 49 9.01 -17.80 17.24
CA TYR A 49 7.86 -18.71 17.18
C TYR A 49 6.80 -18.48 18.26
N LEU A 50 7.12 -17.72 19.32
CA LEU A 50 6.10 -17.26 20.28
C LEU A 50 5.16 -16.21 19.68
N TYR A 51 5.60 -15.48 18.67
CA TYR A 51 4.85 -14.40 18.03
C TYR A 51 4.27 -14.80 16.67
N TRP A 52 5.00 -15.63 15.91
CA TRP A 52 4.59 -16.10 14.59
C TRP A 52 4.87 -17.59 14.44
N ALA A 53 3.83 -18.40 14.26
CA ALA A 53 3.96 -19.85 14.18
C ALA A 53 4.83 -20.32 12.99
N THR A 54 4.80 -19.56 11.89
CA THR A 54 5.55 -19.86 10.67
C THR A 54 6.34 -18.65 10.17
N LYS A 55 7.27 -18.90 9.23
CA LYS A 55 7.96 -17.81 8.51
C LYS A 55 6.95 -16.98 7.72
N GLU A 56 5.98 -17.66 7.13
CA GLU A 56 4.90 -17.08 6.32
C GLU A 56 4.06 -16.11 7.15
N ASP A 57 3.72 -16.46 8.40
CA ASP A 57 3.01 -15.57 9.33
C ASP A 57 3.79 -14.29 9.64
N LEU A 58 5.11 -14.43 9.87
CA LEU A 58 5.99 -13.30 10.12
C LEU A 58 6.10 -12.39 8.90
N ILE A 59 6.23 -12.97 7.71
CA ILE A 59 6.30 -12.22 6.46
C ILE A 59 4.97 -11.52 6.17
N LEU A 60 3.84 -12.19 6.36
CA LEU A 60 2.52 -11.58 6.24
C LEU A 60 2.37 -10.40 7.21
N GLY A 61 2.75 -10.59 8.48
CA GLY A 61 2.75 -9.52 9.49
C GLY A 61 3.61 -8.32 9.09
N LEU A 62 4.80 -8.58 8.52
CA LEU A 62 5.69 -7.54 7.99
C LEU A 62 5.01 -6.73 6.87
N PHE A 63 4.47 -7.37 5.84
CA PHE A 63 3.83 -6.67 4.72
C PHE A 63 2.57 -5.93 5.16
N ALA A 64 1.80 -6.53 6.06
CA ALA A 64 0.60 -5.91 6.59
C ALA A 64 0.96 -4.65 7.41
N ARG A 65 2.05 -4.67 8.19
CA ARG A 65 2.59 -3.49 8.87
C ARG A 65 2.98 -2.38 7.89
N GLU A 66 3.71 -2.70 6.82
CA GLU A 66 4.11 -1.71 5.81
C GLU A 66 2.90 -1.08 5.10
N LEU A 67 1.89 -1.90 4.78
CA LEU A 67 0.65 -1.41 4.20
C LEU A 67 -0.13 -0.52 5.17
N LEU A 68 -0.18 -0.87 6.46
CA LEU A 68 -0.82 -0.02 7.47
C LEU A 68 -0.11 1.33 7.59
N THR A 69 1.23 1.36 7.59
CA THR A 69 2.01 2.61 7.55
C THR A 69 1.68 3.44 6.32
N PHE A 70 1.65 2.82 5.14
CA PHE A 70 1.24 3.48 3.90
C PHE A 70 -0.16 4.10 4.01
N LEU A 71 -1.15 3.32 4.45
CA LEU A 71 -2.53 3.78 4.58
C LEU A 71 -2.64 4.92 5.61
N ASP A 72 -1.95 4.81 6.74
CA ASP A 72 -1.93 5.84 7.79
C ASP A 72 -1.35 7.16 7.29
N GLU A 73 -0.27 7.12 6.50
CA GLU A 73 0.30 8.32 5.87
C GLU A 73 -0.66 8.97 4.87
N VAL A 74 -1.31 8.19 4.01
CA VAL A 74 -2.27 8.70 3.02
C VAL A 74 -3.50 9.30 3.71
N ILE A 75 -4.06 8.60 4.71
CA ILE A 75 -5.19 9.06 5.52
C ILE A 75 -4.84 10.38 6.22
N ALA A 76 -3.69 10.45 6.89
CA ALA A 76 -3.25 11.66 7.57
C ALA A 76 -3.11 12.83 6.59
N ARG A 77 -2.57 12.58 5.39
CA ARG A 77 -2.40 13.62 4.38
C ARG A 77 -3.74 14.15 3.85
N LEU A 78 -4.69 13.27 3.54
CA LEU A 78 -6.03 13.65 3.07
C LEU A 78 -6.84 14.37 4.15
N THR A 79 -6.65 13.98 5.42
CA THR A 79 -7.30 14.63 6.55
C THR A 79 -6.75 16.05 6.77
N ALA A 80 -5.45 16.25 6.61
CA ALA A 80 -4.80 17.54 6.79
C ALA A 80 -4.98 18.51 5.60
N ASP A 81 -5.13 17.98 4.39
CA ASP A 81 -5.32 18.76 3.16
C ASP A 81 -6.33 18.04 2.24
N PRO A 82 -7.62 18.40 2.31
CA PRO A 82 -8.65 17.81 1.45
C PRO A 82 -8.35 17.96 -0.04
N ALA A 83 -7.63 19.00 -0.47
CA ALA A 83 -7.26 19.18 -1.87
C ALA A 83 -6.27 18.11 -2.36
N ALA A 84 -5.59 17.38 -1.46
CA ALA A 84 -4.77 16.23 -1.83
C ALA A 84 -5.57 15.08 -2.46
N VAL A 85 -6.92 15.10 -2.40
CA VAL A 85 -7.78 14.11 -3.07
C VAL A 85 -7.91 14.35 -4.58
N LEU A 86 -7.54 15.53 -5.08
CA LEU A 86 -7.54 15.81 -6.52
C LEU A 86 -6.63 14.80 -7.24
N PRO A 87 -7.08 14.19 -8.36
CA PRO A 87 -6.32 13.13 -9.03
C PRO A 87 -4.84 13.45 -9.25
N HIS A 88 -4.52 14.66 -9.72
CA HIS A 88 -3.15 15.12 -9.99
C HIS A 88 -2.28 15.26 -8.73
N ARG A 89 -2.88 15.40 -7.55
CA ARG A 89 -2.17 15.43 -6.25
C ARG A 89 -2.14 14.06 -5.59
N LEU A 90 -3.22 13.31 -5.72
CA LEU A 90 -3.37 11.98 -5.13
C LEU A 90 -2.42 10.97 -5.77
N ALA A 91 -2.32 10.94 -7.10
CA ALA A 91 -1.48 9.94 -7.77
C ALA A 91 0.02 10.04 -7.39
N PRO A 92 0.67 11.22 -7.42
CA PRO A 92 2.04 11.36 -6.93
C PRO A 92 2.19 11.09 -5.44
N LEU A 93 1.19 11.44 -4.62
CA LEU A 93 1.18 11.14 -3.19
C LEU A 93 1.27 9.62 -2.97
N LEU A 94 0.40 8.85 -3.63
CA LEU A 94 0.38 7.38 -3.51
C LEU A 94 1.72 6.77 -3.90
N ILE A 95 2.33 7.21 -5.02
CA ILE A 95 3.63 6.66 -5.45
C ILE A 95 4.73 7.04 -4.46
N ARG A 96 4.86 8.31 -4.09
CA ARG A 96 5.92 8.76 -3.18
C ARG A 96 5.80 8.11 -1.80
N THR A 97 4.59 7.97 -1.27
CA THR A 97 4.38 7.27 0.00
C THR A 97 4.74 5.79 -0.13
N GLY A 98 4.37 5.12 -1.23
CA GLY A 98 4.75 3.73 -1.48
C GLY A 98 6.27 3.53 -1.57
N LEU A 99 6.98 4.42 -2.25
CA LEU A 99 8.44 4.34 -2.43
C LEU A 99 9.26 4.60 -1.17
N ARG A 100 8.65 5.13 -0.09
CA ARG A 100 9.33 5.27 1.21
C ARG A 100 9.53 3.92 1.92
N SER A 101 8.77 2.90 1.55
CA SER A 101 8.96 1.56 2.12
C SER A 101 10.28 0.96 1.60
N PRO A 102 11.14 0.43 2.49
CA PRO A 102 12.32 -0.34 2.08
C PRO A 102 11.99 -1.57 1.25
N LEU A 103 10.74 -2.05 1.30
CA LEU A 103 10.26 -3.18 0.52
C LEU A 103 9.79 -2.79 -0.88
N ALA A 104 9.67 -1.49 -1.20
CA ALA A 104 9.13 -1.02 -2.48
C ALA A 104 9.86 -1.59 -3.72
N PRO A 105 11.22 -1.66 -3.78
CA PRO A 105 11.91 -2.26 -4.92
C PRO A 105 11.69 -3.78 -5.05
N ARG A 106 11.22 -4.42 -3.98
CA ARG A 106 10.98 -5.86 -3.89
C ARG A 106 9.50 -6.22 -3.94
N LEU A 107 8.63 -5.23 -4.13
CA LEU A 107 7.18 -5.38 -4.33
C LEU A 107 6.83 -5.00 -5.79
N PRO A 108 7.27 -5.77 -6.82
CA PRO A 108 6.66 -5.59 -8.12
C PRO A 108 5.15 -5.84 -8.00
N VAL A 109 4.37 -5.18 -8.84
CA VAL A 109 2.92 -5.41 -9.06
C VAL A 109 2.60 -6.90 -9.36
N ARG A 110 3.62 -7.73 -9.55
CA ARG A 110 3.58 -9.16 -9.84
C ARG A 110 4.45 -9.99 -8.89
N ASP A 111 4.37 -9.78 -7.59
CA ASP A 111 5.06 -10.69 -6.68
C ASP A 111 4.27 -12.01 -6.56
N ALA A 112 4.37 -12.83 -7.62
CA ALA A 112 3.85 -14.19 -7.68
C ALA A 112 4.37 -15.02 -6.51
N GLU A 113 5.49 -14.63 -5.91
CA GLU A 113 6.05 -15.26 -4.73
C GLU A 113 5.27 -14.93 -3.45
N LEU A 114 4.92 -13.67 -3.22
CA LEU A 114 4.00 -13.33 -2.14
C LEU A 114 2.67 -14.03 -2.35
N LEU A 115 2.12 -14.00 -3.57
CA LEU A 115 0.92 -14.76 -3.86
C LEU A 115 1.06 -16.25 -3.56
N ARG A 116 2.19 -16.88 -3.91
CA ARG A 116 2.47 -18.28 -3.59
C ARG A 116 2.53 -18.53 -2.09
N LEU A 117 3.16 -17.64 -1.32
CA LEU A 117 3.16 -17.75 0.14
C LEU A 117 1.74 -17.62 0.72
N LEU A 118 0.86 -16.87 0.05
CA LEU A 118 -0.55 -16.72 0.41
C LEU A 118 -1.47 -17.82 -0.15
N THR A 119 -1.03 -18.66 -1.11
CA THR A 119 -1.91 -19.65 -1.77
C THR A 119 -2.47 -20.74 -0.85
N GLY A 120 -1.95 -20.89 0.37
CA GLY A 120 -2.46 -21.85 1.35
C GLY A 120 -3.60 -21.33 2.25
N ARG A 121 -3.97 -20.05 2.16
CA ARG A 121 -4.98 -19.40 3.02
C ARG A 121 -5.85 -18.46 2.17
N ASP A 122 -7.04 -18.94 1.80
CA ASP A 122 -7.94 -18.21 0.89
C ASP A 122 -8.26 -16.78 1.38
N ASP A 123 -8.36 -16.58 2.71
CA ASP A 123 -8.59 -15.28 3.33
C ASP A 123 -7.42 -14.29 3.14
N ASP A 124 -6.18 -14.75 3.24
CA ASP A 124 -4.99 -13.90 3.10
C ASP A 124 -4.83 -13.45 1.64
N ARG A 125 -5.12 -14.35 0.69
CA ARG A 125 -5.13 -14.03 -0.75
C ARG A 125 -6.18 -12.98 -1.07
N ALA A 126 -7.41 -13.13 -0.56
CA ALA A 126 -8.49 -12.20 -0.83
C ALA A 126 -8.19 -10.79 -0.30
N LEU A 127 -7.52 -10.66 0.86
CA LEU A 127 -7.08 -9.36 1.34
C LEU A 127 -6.00 -8.77 0.43
N PHE A 128 -4.97 -9.54 0.08
CA PHE A 128 -3.90 -9.04 -0.77
C PHE A 128 -4.43 -8.50 -2.11
N GLU A 129 -5.41 -9.19 -2.69
CA GLU A 129 -6.11 -8.70 -3.89
C GLU A 129 -6.76 -7.33 -3.68
N ARG A 130 -7.38 -7.09 -2.53
CA ARG A 130 -8.05 -5.82 -2.19
C ARG A 130 -7.07 -4.66 -1.96
N THR A 131 -5.80 -4.95 -1.69
CA THR A 131 -4.78 -3.94 -1.41
C THR A 131 -3.93 -3.62 -2.64
N ARG A 132 -4.17 -4.28 -3.77
CA ARG A 132 -3.47 -4.01 -5.03
C ARG A 132 -3.81 -2.62 -5.57
N PRO A 133 -2.90 -1.99 -6.34
CA PRO A 133 -3.18 -0.74 -7.03
C PRO A 133 -4.46 -0.80 -7.90
N SER A 134 -4.78 -1.96 -8.48
CA SER A 134 -6.00 -2.19 -9.25
C SER A 134 -7.27 -2.09 -8.39
N ALA A 135 -7.31 -2.80 -7.27
CA ALA A 135 -8.44 -2.76 -6.34
C ALA A 135 -8.62 -1.36 -5.72
N MET A 136 -7.51 -0.67 -5.43
CA MET A 136 -7.58 0.70 -4.93
C MET A 136 -8.17 1.66 -5.98
N CYS A 137 -7.75 1.55 -7.25
CA CYS A 137 -8.37 2.32 -8.34
C CYS A 137 -9.87 2.02 -8.47
N GLN A 138 -10.26 0.74 -8.40
CA GLN A 138 -11.67 0.34 -8.45
C GLN A 138 -12.50 0.91 -7.29
N ALA A 139 -11.90 1.10 -6.11
CA ALA A 139 -12.58 1.66 -4.94
C ALA A 139 -12.64 3.20 -4.95
N VAL A 140 -11.55 3.87 -5.35
CA VAL A 140 -11.42 5.33 -5.26
C VAL A 140 -12.02 6.04 -6.48
N MET A 141 -11.82 5.52 -7.69
CA MET A 141 -12.27 6.21 -8.92
C MET A 141 -13.78 6.50 -8.96
N PRO A 142 -14.69 5.59 -8.52
CA PRO A 142 -16.12 5.89 -8.43
C PRO A 142 -16.44 7.04 -7.46
N VAL A 143 -15.70 7.16 -6.36
CA VAL A 143 -15.87 8.24 -5.37
C VAL A 143 -15.50 9.58 -6.01
N LEU A 144 -14.34 9.67 -6.66
CA LEU A 144 -13.89 10.88 -7.37
C LEU A 144 -14.89 11.28 -8.45
N ARG A 145 -15.41 10.30 -9.20
CA ARG A 145 -16.41 10.51 -10.25
C ARG A 145 -17.71 11.07 -9.72
N ARG A 146 -18.23 10.51 -8.61
CA ARG A 146 -19.47 10.94 -7.95
C ARG A 146 -19.41 12.39 -7.50
N HIS A 147 -18.25 12.85 -7.06
CA HIS A 147 -18.02 14.22 -6.61
C HIS A 147 -17.54 15.17 -7.72
N GLY A 148 -17.56 14.74 -8.99
CA GLY A 148 -17.21 15.60 -10.11
C GLY A 148 -15.72 15.93 -10.26
N LEU A 149 -14.84 15.20 -9.58
CA LEU A 149 -13.38 15.38 -9.71
C LEU A 149 -12.81 14.68 -10.96
N LEU A 150 -13.63 13.91 -11.68
CA LEU A 150 -13.27 13.28 -12.94
C LEU A 150 -14.17 13.77 -14.06
N ARG A 151 -13.59 13.95 -15.25
CA ARG A 151 -14.35 14.30 -16.46
C ARG A 151 -15.38 13.22 -16.82
N GLN A 152 -16.48 13.65 -17.42
CA GLN A 152 -17.67 12.82 -17.63
C GLN A 152 -17.83 12.29 -19.06
N ASP A 153 -17.01 12.76 -19.99
CA ASP A 153 -17.01 12.45 -21.43
C ASP A 153 -16.43 11.07 -21.77
N ARG A 154 -15.95 10.31 -20.78
CA ARG A 154 -15.34 8.98 -20.97
C ARG A 154 -15.88 7.95 -19.98
N PRO A 155 -15.93 6.65 -20.36
CA PRO A 155 -16.29 5.58 -19.44
C PRO A 155 -15.39 5.55 -18.20
N LEU A 156 -15.98 5.32 -17.03
CA LEU A 156 -15.22 5.23 -15.77
C LEU A 156 -14.24 4.05 -15.77
N ALA A 157 -14.58 2.96 -16.46
CA ALA A 157 -13.71 1.79 -16.60
C ALA A 157 -12.39 2.15 -17.30
N ASP A 158 -12.46 2.89 -18.41
CA ASP A 158 -11.29 3.31 -19.17
C ASP A 158 -10.41 4.28 -18.37
N GLN A 159 -11.03 5.21 -17.64
CA GLN A 159 -10.31 6.11 -16.74
C GLN A 159 -9.63 5.37 -15.59
N SER A 160 -10.30 4.36 -15.02
CA SER A 160 -9.74 3.54 -13.94
C SER A 160 -8.57 2.70 -14.43
N TYR A 161 -8.67 2.16 -15.65
CA TYR A 161 -7.58 1.46 -16.32
C TYR A 161 -6.39 2.40 -16.57
N ALA A 162 -6.65 3.59 -17.12
CA ALA A 162 -5.62 4.58 -17.37
C ALA A 162 -4.91 5.03 -16.09
N MET A 163 -5.66 5.32 -15.01
CA MET A 163 -5.09 5.64 -13.70
C MET A 163 -4.19 4.51 -13.19
N HIS A 164 -4.68 3.26 -13.24
CA HIS A 164 -3.90 2.10 -12.84
C HIS A 164 -2.60 1.98 -13.65
N ALA A 165 -2.67 2.07 -14.98
CA ALA A 165 -1.51 1.99 -15.86
C ALA A 165 -0.49 3.10 -15.59
N MET A 166 -0.97 4.34 -15.33
CA MET A 166 -0.10 5.45 -14.94
C MET A 166 0.56 5.21 -13.58
N LEU A 167 -0.19 4.81 -12.56
CA LEU A 167 0.38 4.52 -11.23
C LEU A 167 1.46 3.43 -11.29
N VAL A 168 1.20 2.36 -12.04
CA VAL A 168 2.17 1.28 -12.22
C VAL A 168 3.39 1.75 -13.02
N GLY A 169 3.18 2.38 -14.19
CA GLY A 169 4.26 2.80 -15.08
C GLY A 169 5.17 3.86 -14.45
N PHE A 170 4.59 4.90 -13.87
CA PHE A 170 5.35 5.93 -13.15
C PHE A 170 5.98 5.36 -11.88
N GLY A 171 5.28 4.48 -11.16
CA GLY A 171 5.82 3.83 -9.96
C GLY A 171 7.08 3.03 -10.27
N THR A 172 7.06 2.23 -11.34
CA THR A 172 8.23 1.48 -11.82
C THR A 172 9.35 2.42 -12.27
N ALA A 173 9.06 3.42 -13.10
CA ALA A 173 10.06 4.36 -13.58
C ALA A 173 10.73 5.17 -12.45
N MET A 174 9.97 5.53 -11.41
CA MET A 174 10.47 6.25 -10.25
C MET A 174 11.26 5.36 -9.28
N ALA A 175 10.88 4.07 -9.15
CA ALA A 175 11.62 3.10 -8.35
C ALA A 175 12.98 2.75 -8.99
N GLU A 176 13.00 2.64 -10.32
CA GLU A 176 14.17 2.27 -11.10
C GLU A 176 14.40 3.28 -12.23
N PRO A 177 15.10 4.41 -11.98
CA PRO A 177 15.27 5.48 -12.96
C PRO A 177 15.89 5.04 -14.30
N GLY A 178 16.68 3.96 -14.30
CA GLY A 178 17.26 3.38 -15.52
C GLY A 178 16.28 2.57 -16.39
N SER A 179 15.07 2.30 -15.90
CA SER A 179 14.03 1.56 -16.62
C SER A 179 13.24 2.41 -17.62
N ALA A 180 13.41 3.73 -17.60
CA ALA A 180 12.67 4.67 -18.44
C ALA A 180 13.58 5.76 -19.05
N PRO A 181 13.16 6.45 -20.12
CA PRO A 181 13.85 7.62 -20.61
C PRO A 181 13.99 8.70 -19.53
N PRO A 182 15.08 9.50 -19.53
CA PRO A 182 15.29 10.53 -18.53
C PRO A 182 14.21 11.63 -18.64
N SER A 183 13.67 12.04 -17.49
CA SER A 183 12.81 13.22 -17.39
C SER A 183 13.66 14.49 -17.26
N ALA A 184 13.21 15.59 -17.87
CA ALA A 184 13.87 16.89 -17.74
C ALA A 184 13.70 17.52 -16.33
N GLY A 185 12.71 17.07 -15.57
CA GLY A 185 12.42 17.52 -14.20
C GLY A 185 11.90 16.39 -13.32
N ASP A 186 11.24 16.73 -12.20
CA ASP A 186 10.68 15.73 -11.29
C ASP A 186 9.61 14.86 -12.00
N PRO A 187 9.81 13.52 -12.11
CA PRO A 187 8.83 12.62 -12.71
C PRO A 187 7.43 12.70 -12.07
N ALA A 188 7.35 13.06 -10.79
CA ALA A 188 6.07 13.24 -10.11
C ALA A 188 5.28 14.45 -10.62
N THR A 189 5.96 15.49 -11.12
CA THR A 189 5.31 16.62 -11.80
C THR A 189 4.73 16.16 -13.14
N VAL A 190 5.48 15.36 -13.90
CA VAL A 190 5.00 14.79 -15.17
C VAL A 190 3.77 13.90 -14.95
N LEU A 191 3.76 13.10 -13.89
CA LEU A 191 2.59 12.31 -13.50
C LEU A 191 1.39 13.20 -13.18
N ALA A 192 1.58 14.23 -12.36
CA ALA A 192 0.51 15.17 -11.98
C ALA A 192 -0.12 15.81 -13.23
N ASP A 193 0.71 16.33 -14.13
CA ASP A 193 0.26 16.96 -15.37
C ASP A 193 -0.48 15.96 -16.28
N THR A 194 0.05 14.74 -16.42
CA THR A 194 -0.56 13.68 -17.23
C THR A 194 -1.94 13.31 -16.69
N VAL A 195 -2.06 13.15 -15.37
CA VAL A 195 -3.32 12.82 -14.70
C VAL A 195 -4.32 13.96 -14.84
N ALA A 196 -3.91 15.21 -14.61
CA ALA A 196 -4.77 16.37 -14.76
C ALA A 196 -5.36 16.46 -16.18
N GLN A 197 -4.50 16.38 -17.19
CA GLN A 197 -4.92 16.49 -18.59
C GLN A 197 -5.84 15.34 -19.04
N LEU A 198 -5.60 14.13 -18.54
CA LEU A 198 -6.32 12.94 -18.99
C LEU A 198 -7.65 12.73 -18.25
N LEU A 199 -7.68 13.00 -16.94
CA LEU A 199 -8.75 12.54 -16.05
C LEU A 199 -9.59 13.66 -15.45
N GLU A 200 -9.04 14.86 -15.26
CA GLU A 200 -9.74 15.92 -14.55
C GLU A 200 -10.69 16.71 -15.46
N PRO A 201 -11.77 17.29 -14.90
CA PRO A 201 -12.64 18.21 -15.62
C PRO A 201 -11.87 19.47 -16.08
N ALA A 202 -12.38 20.15 -17.10
CA ALA A 202 -11.79 21.39 -17.60
C ALA A 202 -11.95 22.53 -16.58
N ASP A 203 -13.10 22.59 -15.91
CA ASP A 203 -13.38 23.55 -14.86
C ASP A 203 -12.96 22.99 -13.49
N ALA A 204 -12.40 23.84 -12.65
CA ALA A 204 -11.98 23.46 -11.31
C ALA A 204 -13.20 23.01 -10.47
N PRO A 205 -13.14 21.85 -9.79
CA PRO A 205 -14.21 21.40 -8.90
C PRO A 205 -14.43 22.40 -7.76
N ALA A 206 -15.68 22.54 -7.31
CA ALA A 206 -16.00 23.37 -6.16
C ALA A 206 -15.33 22.83 -4.88
N GLU A 207 -14.93 23.73 -3.98
CA GLU A 207 -14.27 23.37 -2.71
C GLU A 207 -15.08 22.37 -1.88
N GLN A 208 -16.41 22.53 -1.86
CA GLN A 208 -17.31 21.59 -1.18
C GLN A 208 -17.26 20.17 -1.78
N SER A 209 -17.12 20.05 -3.10
CA SER A 209 -16.99 18.75 -3.78
C SER A 209 -15.65 18.10 -3.46
N ILE A 210 -14.58 18.90 -3.39
CA ILE A 210 -13.24 18.44 -2.98
C ILE A 210 -13.28 17.92 -1.54
N ALA A 211 -13.86 18.68 -0.61
CA ALA A 211 -13.99 18.28 0.79
C ALA A 211 -14.79 16.97 0.95
N ALA A 212 -15.94 16.86 0.26
CA ALA A 212 -16.76 15.64 0.30
C ALA A 212 -16.04 14.43 -0.30
N ALA A 213 -15.32 14.62 -1.42
CA ALA A 213 -14.49 13.58 -2.02
C ALA A 213 -13.36 13.13 -1.09
N ALA A 214 -12.72 14.06 -0.39
CA ALA A 214 -11.66 13.75 0.57
C ALA A 214 -12.20 12.91 1.73
N THR A 215 -13.37 13.26 2.29
CA THR A 215 -14.02 12.48 3.35
C THR A 215 -14.33 11.06 2.90
N ASP A 216 -15.00 10.90 1.75
CA ASP A 216 -15.39 9.58 1.24
C ASP A 216 -14.18 8.72 0.85
N THR A 217 -13.16 9.33 0.24
CA THR A 217 -11.91 8.64 -0.12
C THR A 217 -11.15 8.21 1.13
N THR A 218 -11.10 9.06 2.16
CA THR A 218 -10.49 8.71 3.45
C THR A 218 -11.23 7.54 4.12
N ALA A 219 -12.56 7.49 4.01
CA ALA A 219 -13.35 6.35 4.49
C ALA A 219 -13.01 5.04 3.75
N VAL A 220 -12.76 5.08 2.44
CA VAL A 220 -12.28 3.91 1.67
C VAL A 220 -10.94 3.40 2.19
N PHE A 221 -10.00 4.31 2.47
CA PHE A 221 -8.70 3.94 3.03
C PHE A 221 -8.83 3.38 4.46
N HIS A 222 -9.67 3.97 5.31
CA HIS A 222 -9.97 3.40 6.64
C HIS A 222 -10.59 2.01 6.58
N ALA A 223 -11.52 1.77 5.67
CA ALA A 223 -12.14 0.45 5.50
C ALA A 223 -11.10 -0.60 5.08
N THR A 224 -10.16 -0.22 4.21
CA THR A 224 -9.05 -1.09 3.79
C THR A 224 -8.11 -1.37 4.96
N ARG A 225 -7.74 -0.33 5.72
CA ARG A 225 -6.90 -0.41 6.90
C ARG A 225 -7.49 -1.36 7.96
N ASN A 226 -8.78 -1.23 8.25
CA ASN A 226 -9.46 -2.08 9.21
C ASN A 226 -9.50 -3.55 8.75
N ALA A 227 -9.73 -3.79 7.45
CA ALA A 227 -9.67 -5.14 6.90
C ALA A 227 -8.28 -5.80 7.04
N VAL A 228 -7.21 -4.99 6.94
CA VAL A 228 -5.84 -5.46 7.17
C VAL A 228 -5.61 -5.82 8.64
N LEU A 229 -6.06 -4.97 9.57
CA LEU A 229 -5.97 -5.26 11.00
C LEU A 229 -6.72 -6.53 11.40
N ASP A 230 -7.92 -6.73 10.87
CA ASP A 230 -8.72 -7.93 11.12
C ASP A 230 -8.03 -9.20 10.61
N LEU A 231 -7.28 -9.11 9.50
CA LEU A 231 -6.51 -10.24 9.00
C LEU A 231 -5.34 -10.58 9.93
N ILE A 232 -4.57 -9.57 10.33
CA ILE A 232 -3.44 -9.77 11.24
C ILE A 232 -3.93 -10.37 12.56
N ALA A 233 -5.09 -9.93 13.06
CA ALA A 233 -5.73 -10.49 14.24
C ALA A 233 -5.94 -12.01 14.11
N ARG A 234 -6.44 -12.45 12.95
CA ARG A 234 -6.74 -13.86 12.67
C ARG A 234 -5.47 -14.69 12.50
N SER A 235 -4.45 -14.17 11.82
CA SER A 235 -3.19 -14.90 11.61
C SER A 235 -2.35 -15.02 12.87
N GLN A 236 -2.53 -14.12 13.83
CA GLN A 236 -1.83 -14.10 15.12
C GLN A 236 -2.60 -14.82 16.24
N ALA A 237 -3.82 -15.29 15.99
CA ALA A 237 -4.56 -16.09 16.96
C ALA A 237 -3.94 -17.50 17.08
N PRO A 238 -3.76 -18.04 18.30
CA PRO A 238 -3.25 -19.40 18.46
C PRO A 238 -4.20 -20.39 17.78
N GLN A 239 -3.66 -21.23 16.88
CA GLN A 239 -4.39 -22.39 16.37
C GLN A 239 -4.60 -23.35 17.56
N GLN A 240 -5.85 -23.52 17.97
CA GLN A 240 -6.25 -24.51 18.98
C GLN A 240 -6.18 -25.91 18.42
#